data_AF-A0A968IFA7-F1
#
_entry.id   AF-A0A968IFA7-F1
#
_cell.length_a   1.000
_cell.length_b   1.000
_cell.length_c   1.000
_cell.angle_alpha   90.00
_cell.angle_beta   90.00
_cell.angle_gamma   90.00
#
_symmetry.space_group_name_H-M   'P 1'
#
loop_
_entity.id
_entity.type
_entity.pdbx_description
1 polymer ?
#
loop_
_entity_poly.entity_id
_entity_poly.type
_entity_poly.pdbx_seq_one_letter_code
_entity_poly.pdbx_strand_id
1 'polypeptide(L)'
;MIFRKQEGLSAGYKKRELQVGTIAEVAPLLKSYLTERSLEISCEESATQDLFICTHGSHDKCCARYGYPFYRKAKAIAADLALDQVRVWQVSHIGGHRFAPTLVSFPDGRYYGALDEASLTAILTRTGNNICLNTVYRGWGILPKQVQVLERELALQHGWGWFGYRVSYKIINADIETQAMQVELYCEKLGFRSLTYIANIIEDASKTQMLIGSCNSDQPSKFVKFKLEDLQCVSQTPDWGSAAKLAIVPSYSKQL
;
A
#
# COMPACT_ATOMS: atom_id res chain seq x y z
N MET A 1 7.12 1.55 16.54
CA MET A 1 6.36 2.33 15.55
C MET A 1 4.99 1.67 15.33
N ILE A 2 3.93 2.46 15.22
CA ILE A 2 2.57 1.99 14.96
C ILE A 2 2.02 2.79 13.77
N PHE A 3 1.45 2.10 12.78
CA PHE A 3 0.80 2.72 11.63
C PHE A 3 -0.69 2.37 11.66
N ARG A 4 -1.56 3.36 11.86
CA ARG A 4 -3.02 3.18 11.85
C ARG A 4 -3.59 3.64 10.52
N LYS A 5 -4.31 2.76 9.83
CA LYS A 5 -5.02 3.11 8.60
C LYS A 5 -6.04 4.22 8.92
N GLN A 6 -6.09 5.25 8.07
CA GLN A 6 -7.06 6.32 8.19
C GLN A 6 -8.35 5.94 7.45
N GLU A 7 -9.50 6.34 8.01
CA GLU A 7 -10.80 6.19 7.35
C GLU A 7 -11.12 7.41 6.47
N GLY A 8 -11.89 7.18 5.41
CA GLY A 8 -12.26 8.23 4.46
C GLY A 8 -11.07 8.72 3.62
N LEU A 9 -11.05 10.02 3.34
CA LEU A 9 -10.08 10.66 2.46
C LEU A 9 -8.68 10.68 3.08
N SER A 10 -7.77 9.86 2.55
CA SER A 10 -6.43 9.69 3.12
C SER A 10 -5.34 9.50 2.06
N ALA A 11 -4.10 9.82 2.42
CA ALA A 11 -2.91 9.54 1.61
C ALA A 11 -2.05 8.42 2.21
N GLY A 12 -2.56 7.68 3.20
CA GLY A 12 -1.80 6.65 3.88
C GLY A 12 -2.27 6.39 5.31
N TYR A 13 -1.30 6.09 6.15
CA TYR A 13 -1.48 5.70 7.54
C TYR A 13 -1.05 6.84 8.47
N LYS A 14 -1.72 6.97 9.61
CA LYS A 14 -1.22 7.80 10.70
C LYS A 14 -0.11 7.04 11.43
N LYS A 15 1.12 7.56 11.36
CA LYS A 15 2.27 7.06 12.08
C LYS A 15 2.26 7.56 13.53
N ARG A 16 2.62 6.69 14.46
CA ARG A 16 2.99 7.02 15.85
C ARG A 16 4.28 6.32 16.21
N GLU A 17 5.21 7.06 16.79
CA GLU A 17 6.46 6.52 17.31
C GLU A 17 6.49 6.70 18.82
N LEU A 18 6.83 5.62 19.52
CA LEU A 18 6.83 5.54 20.97
C LEU A 18 8.21 5.06 21.37
N GLN A 19 8.88 5.83 22.21
CA GLN A 19 10.11 5.39 22.85
C GLN A 19 9.76 4.54 24.06
N VAL A 20 10.36 3.36 24.14
CA VAL A 20 10.16 2.42 25.24
C VAL A 20 11.53 2.15 25.85
N GLY A 21 11.60 2.08 27.19
CA GLY A 21 12.85 1.85 27.89
C GLY A 21 13.31 0.41 27.70
N THR A 22 12.37 -0.53 27.75
CA THR A 22 12.62 -1.97 27.62
C THR A 22 11.61 -2.67 26.71
N ILE A 23 11.99 -3.82 26.14
CA ILE A 23 11.09 -4.62 25.30
C ILE A 23 9.85 -5.12 26.06
N ALA A 24 9.96 -5.32 27.39
CA ALA A 24 8.88 -5.77 28.25
C ALA A 24 7.72 -4.76 28.35
N GLU A 25 8.00 -3.47 28.15
CA GLU A 25 7.01 -2.40 28.18
C GLU A 25 6.12 -2.37 26.93
N VAL A 26 6.57 -2.97 25.82
CA VAL A 26 5.87 -2.90 24.53
C VAL A 26 4.47 -3.52 24.62
N ALA A 27 4.32 -4.71 25.20
CA ALA A 27 3.03 -5.39 25.25
C ALA A 27 1.99 -4.63 26.11
N PRO A 28 2.31 -4.16 27.34
CA PRO A 28 1.43 -3.28 28.11
C PRO A 28 1.05 -2.00 27.37
N LEU A 29 2.00 -1.32 26.73
CA LEU A 29 1.76 -0.07 26.00
C LEU A 29 0.84 -0.29 24.79
N LEU A 30 1.07 -1.35 24.01
CA LEU A 30 0.21 -1.73 22.90
C LEU A 30 -1.21 -2.05 23.38
N LYS A 31 -1.36 -2.77 24.50
CA LYS A 31 -2.67 -3.06 25.07
C LYS A 31 -3.41 -1.77 25.42
N SER A 32 -2.75 -0.84 26.13
CA SER A 32 -3.32 0.46 26.48
C SER A 32 -3.74 1.25 25.24
N TYR A 33 -2.89 1.29 24.21
CA TYR A 33 -3.15 1.97 22.94
C TYR A 33 -4.36 1.39 22.21
N LEU A 34 -4.47 0.06 22.13
CA LEU A 34 -5.58 -0.63 21.48
C LEU A 34 -6.91 -0.48 22.26
N THR A 35 -6.85 -0.27 23.58
CA THR A 35 -8.03 -0.05 24.42
C THR A 35 -8.50 1.41 24.52
N GLU A 36 -7.94 2.31 23.70
CA GLU A 36 -8.30 3.74 23.63
C GLU A 36 -8.23 4.49 24.98
N ARG A 37 -7.48 3.97 25.96
CA ARG A 37 -7.12 4.77 27.13
C ARG A 37 -6.16 5.84 26.66
N SER A 38 -6.59 7.10 26.69
CA SER A 38 -5.84 8.27 26.29
C SER A 38 -4.41 8.21 26.80
N LEU A 39 -3.49 7.90 25.90
CA LEU A 39 -2.07 7.91 26.19
C LEU A 39 -1.59 9.35 26.04
N GLU A 40 -1.38 10.03 27.16
CA GLU A 40 -0.44 11.15 27.27
C GLU A 40 1.00 10.61 27.14
N ILE A 41 1.26 9.82 26.10
CA ILE A 41 2.63 9.45 25.76
C ILE A 41 3.15 10.55 24.86
N SER A 42 4.33 11.06 25.17
CA SER A 42 5.14 11.90 24.29
C SER A 42 5.33 11.17 22.96
N CYS A 43 4.44 11.45 22.02
CA CYS A 43 4.42 10.85 20.70
C CYS A 43 4.95 11.92 19.75
N GLU A 44 6.10 11.64 19.15
CA GLU A 44 6.61 12.52 18.09
C GLU A 44 5.90 12.18 16.78
N GLU A 45 5.20 13.16 16.21
CA GLU A 45 4.77 13.08 14.81
C GLU A 45 6.00 13.33 13.93
N SER A 46 6.76 12.26 13.66
CA SER A 46 7.94 12.31 12.79
C SER A 46 7.53 12.24 11.32
N ALA A 47 7.91 13.25 10.53
CA ALA A 47 7.70 13.33 9.08
C ALA A 47 8.65 12.44 8.26
N THR A 48 9.09 11.31 8.83
CA THR A 48 10.01 10.38 8.18
C THR A 48 9.27 9.38 7.31
N GLN A 49 9.90 9.03 6.18
CA GLN A 49 9.48 7.92 5.32
C GLN A 49 10.24 6.65 5.71
N ASP A 50 9.53 5.60 6.07
CA ASP A 50 10.09 4.32 6.46
C ASP A 50 9.98 3.31 5.31
N LEU A 51 11.13 2.86 4.80
CA LEU A 51 11.22 1.79 3.82
C LEU A 51 11.48 0.47 4.54
N PHE A 52 10.50 -0.42 4.54
CA PHE A 52 10.64 -1.76 5.13
C PHE A 52 10.93 -2.77 4.04
N ILE A 53 12.13 -3.36 4.08
CA ILE A 53 12.62 -4.32 3.10
C ILE A 53 12.69 -5.70 3.74
N CYS A 54 12.04 -6.68 3.13
CA CYS A 54 12.07 -8.04 3.62
C CYS A 54 13.44 -8.67 3.40
N THR A 55 14.10 -9.08 4.48
CA THR A 55 15.38 -9.80 4.45
C THR A 55 15.27 -11.20 5.05
N HIS A 56 14.05 -11.64 5.34
CA HIS A 56 13.75 -12.91 6.00
C HIS A 56 14.20 -14.11 5.15
N GLY A 57 15.03 -14.99 5.73
CA GLY A 57 15.60 -16.14 5.01
C GLY A 57 15.04 -17.53 5.34
N SER A 58 14.42 -17.72 6.51
CA SER A 58 14.01 -19.07 6.94
C SER A 58 12.76 -19.58 6.22
N HIS A 59 11.81 -18.70 5.88
CA HIS A 59 10.59 -19.05 5.15
C HIS A 59 10.71 -18.79 3.64
N ASP A 60 11.41 -17.71 3.24
CA ASP A 60 11.48 -17.28 1.85
C ASP A 60 12.93 -17.03 1.42
N LYS A 61 13.58 -18.09 0.90
CA LYS A 61 14.98 -18.02 0.45
C LYS A 61 15.26 -16.87 -0.53
N CYS A 62 14.27 -16.49 -1.34
CA CYS A 62 14.34 -15.36 -2.26
C CYS A 62 14.54 -14.01 -1.53
N CYS A 63 13.88 -13.79 -0.40
CA CYS A 63 14.01 -12.53 0.35
C CYS A 63 15.38 -12.41 1.02
N ALA A 64 15.96 -13.48 1.55
CA ALA A 64 17.34 -13.45 2.01
C ALA A 64 18.33 -13.22 0.85
N ARG A 65 18.15 -13.94 -0.27
CA ARG A 65 19.06 -13.85 -1.43
C ARG A 65 19.05 -12.48 -2.10
N TYR A 66 17.88 -11.89 -2.31
CA TYR A 66 17.73 -10.64 -3.07
C TYR A 66 17.46 -9.42 -2.18
N GLY A 67 16.73 -9.60 -1.08
CA GLY A 67 16.31 -8.52 -0.19
C GLY A 67 17.44 -7.95 0.66
N TYR A 68 18.33 -8.78 1.22
CA TYR A 68 19.46 -8.27 2.03
C TYR A 68 20.47 -7.44 1.21
N PRO A 69 20.92 -7.89 0.02
CA PRO A 69 21.72 -7.04 -0.86
C PRO A 69 21.00 -5.74 -1.25
N PHE A 70 19.70 -5.82 -1.55
CA PHE A 70 18.90 -4.64 -1.89
C PHE A 70 18.77 -3.65 -0.73
N TYR A 71 18.59 -4.13 0.51
CA TYR A 71 18.58 -3.31 1.72
C TYR A 71 19.86 -2.47 1.86
N ARG A 72 21.03 -3.08 1.63
CA ARG A 72 22.32 -2.38 1.67
C ARG A 72 22.39 -1.28 0.61
N LYS A 73 21.94 -1.56 -0.61
CA LYS A 73 21.86 -0.59 -1.71
C LYS A 73 20.88 0.54 -1.41
N ALA A 74 19.70 0.22 -0.89
CA ALA A 74 18.69 1.21 -0.53
C ALA A 74 19.20 2.21 0.51
N LYS A 75 19.99 1.75 1.49
CA LYS A 75 20.68 2.63 2.44
C LYS A 75 21.69 3.55 1.76
N ALA A 76 22.49 3.04 0.84
CA ALA A 76 23.46 3.84 0.10
C ALA A 76 22.74 4.90 -0.76
N ILE A 77 21.74 4.50 -1.54
CA ILE A 77 20.94 5.41 -2.38
C ILE A 77 20.29 6.52 -1.55
N ALA A 78 19.70 6.21 -0.39
CA ALA A 78 19.09 7.22 0.47
C ALA A 78 20.13 8.24 0.99
N ALA A 79 21.35 7.77 1.33
CA ALA A 79 22.44 8.63 1.76
C ALA A 79 23.00 9.47 0.59
N ASP A 80 23.22 8.87 -0.58
CA ASP A 80 23.77 9.53 -1.78
C ASP A 80 22.82 10.63 -2.29
N LEU A 81 21.50 10.42 -2.14
CA LEU A 81 20.48 11.42 -2.47
C LEU A 81 20.24 12.45 -1.36
N ALA A 82 20.98 12.39 -0.24
CA ALA A 82 20.82 13.24 0.93
C ALA A 82 19.38 13.28 1.48
N LEU A 83 18.70 12.12 1.50
CA LEU A 83 17.32 11.99 1.98
C LEU A 83 17.29 11.70 3.47
N ASP A 84 17.63 12.69 4.30
CA ASP A 84 17.75 12.53 5.77
C ASP A 84 16.47 12.07 6.47
N GLN A 85 15.30 12.31 5.84
CA GLN A 85 14.00 11.88 6.35
C GLN A 85 13.62 10.45 5.95
N VAL A 86 14.44 9.75 5.15
CA VAL A 86 14.18 8.38 4.70
C VAL A 86 14.95 7.40 5.59
N ARG A 87 14.22 6.49 6.26
CA ARG A 87 14.80 5.43 7.09
C ARG A 87 14.59 4.08 6.42
N VAL A 88 15.66 3.27 6.37
CA VAL A 88 15.62 1.95 5.73
C VAL A 88 15.76 0.86 6.78
N TRP A 89 14.76 -0.03 6.83
CA TRP A 89 14.61 -1.07 7.83
C TRP A 89 14.66 -2.46 7.21
N GLN A 90 15.26 -3.39 7.94
CA GLN A 90 15.10 -4.82 7.68
C GLN A 90 13.85 -5.30 8.41
N VAL A 91 13.04 -6.12 7.75
CA VAL A 91 11.84 -6.73 8.35
C VAL A 91 11.71 -8.20 8.02
N SER A 92 10.89 -8.88 8.82
CA SER A 92 10.37 -10.21 8.53
C SER A 92 9.47 -10.21 7.29
N HIS A 93 8.89 -11.36 6.95
CA HIS A 93 8.05 -11.52 5.76
C HIS A 93 6.91 -10.50 5.66
N ILE A 94 6.84 -9.78 4.53
CA ILE A 94 5.77 -8.81 4.19
C ILE A 94 4.91 -9.24 2.99
N GLY A 95 5.02 -10.48 2.54
CA GLY A 95 4.28 -10.99 1.38
C GLY A 95 4.93 -10.70 0.03
N GLY A 96 4.74 -11.62 -0.92
CA GLY A 96 5.19 -11.46 -2.30
C GLY A 96 6.68 -11.73 -2.53
N HIS A 97 7.27 -12.70 -1.82
CA HIS A 97 8.68 -13.08 -1.98
C HIS A 97 9.07 -13.47 -3.42
N ARG A 98 8.11 -13.91 -4.25
CA ARG A 98 8.29 -14.14 -5.70
C ARG A 98 8.68 -12.87 -6.47
N PHE A 99 8.39 -11.72 -5.88
CA PHE A 99 8.76 -10.39 -6.36
C PHE A 99 9.89 -9.83 -5.49
N ALA A 100 10.72 -10.65 -4.85
CA ALA A 100 11.89 -10.13 -4.16
C ALA A 100 12.84 -9.43 -5.17
N PRO A 101 13.45 -8.29 -4.82
CA PRO A 101 13.34 -7.58 -3.54
C PRO A 101 11.96 -6.92 -3.33
N THR A 102 11.38 -7.08 -2.13
CA THR A 102 10.11 -6.45 -1.76
C THR A 102 10.33 -5.30 -0.78
N LEU A 103 9.53 -4.25 -0.95
CA LEU A 103 9.56 -3.05 -0.13
C LEU A 103 8.14 -2.61 0.15
N VAL A 104 7.85 -2.20 1.39
CA VAL A 104 6.69 -1.36 1.70
C VAL A 104 7.17 -0.02 2.24
N SER A 105 6.68 1.05 1.66
CA SER A 105 6.90 2.42 2.13
C SER A 105 5.78 2.79 3.09
N PHE A 106 6.13 3.45 4.19
CA PHE A 106 5.20 4.10 5.12
C PHE A 106 5.65 5.54 5.37
N PRO A 107 4.74 6.47 5.72
CA PRO A 107 3.33 6.25 6.04
C PRO A 107 2.39 6.08 4.84
N ASP A 108 2.84 6.27 3.60
CA ASP A 108 1.97 6.13 2.41
C ASP A 108 1.34 4.73 2.31
N GLY A 109 2.05 3.68 2.72
CA GLY A 109 1.54 2.31 2.73
C GLY A 109 1.52 1.68 1.35
N ARG A 110 2.53 1.99 0.54
CA ARG A 110 2.65 1.54 -0.86
C ARG A 110 3.61 0.38 -0.98
N TYR A 111 3.18 -0.66 -1.69
CA TYR A 111 3.92 -1.90 -1.84
C TYR A 111 4.63 -1.95 -3.18
N TYR A 112 5.86 -2.45 -3.17
CA TYR A 112 6.70 -2.61 -4.34
C TYR A 112 7.38 -3.98 -4.33
N GLY A 113 7.78 -4.44 -5.51
CA GLY A 113 8.50 -5.69 -5.72
C GLY A 113 9.33 -5.65 -7.00
N ALA A 114 10.20 -6.64 -7.18
CA ALA A 114 11.14 -6.73 -8.30
C ALA A 114 11.98 -5.45 -8.45
N LEU A 115 12.32 -4.84 -7.32
CA LEU A 115 13.03 -3.56 -7.30
C LEU A 115 14.51 -3.72 -7.65
N ASP A 116 15.01 -2.68 -8.29
CA ASP A 116 16.42 -2.41 -8.54
C ASP A 116 16.76 -0.99 -8.10
N GLU A 117 18.02 -0.58 -8.32
CA GLU A 117 18.52 0.74 -7.95
C GLU A 117 17.85 1.88 -8.73
N ALA A 118 17.60 1.69 -10.02
CA ALA A 118 16.99 2.69 -10.87
C ALA A 118 15.53 2.95 -10.47
N SER A 119 14.75 1.89 -10.27
CA SER A 119 13.35 1.98 -9.83
C SER A 119 13.25 2.56 -8.42
N LEU A 120 14.12 2.18 -7.48
CA LEU A 120 14.13 2.78 -6.14
C LEU A 120 14.45 4.27 -6.19
N THR A 121 15.46 4.67 -6.97
CA THR A 121 15.84 6.08 -7.14
C THR A 121 14.68 6.89 -7.72
N ALA A 122 13.99 6.37 -8.74
CA ALA A 122 12.81 7.02 -9.32
C ALA A 122 11.65 7.14 -8.31
N ILE A 123 11.40 6.10 -7.50
CA ILE A 123 10.36 6.11 -6.46
C ILE A 123 10.67 7.14 -5.37
N LEU A 124 11.92 7.21 -4.92
CA LEU A 124 12.35 8.12 -3.86
C LEU A 124 12.34 9.59 -4.31
N THR A 125 12.85 9.85 -5.49
CA THR A 125 12.94 11.23 -6.04
C THR A 125 11.63 11.69 -6.67
N ARG A 126 10.71 10.77 -7.01
CA ARG A 126 9.49 11.04 -7.77
C ARG A 126 9.79 11.70 -9.12
N THR A 127 10.88 11.28 -9.75
CA THR A 127 11.36 11.83 -11.03
C THR A 127 11.59 10.76 -12.09
N GLY A 128 11.81 11.21 -13.33
CA GLY A 128 11.99 10.33 -14.48
C GLY A 128 10.69 9.70 -14.97
N ASN A 129 10.81 8.67 -15.79
CA ASN A 129 9.65 8.00 -16.39
C ASN A 129 8.97 7.06 -15.38
N ASN A 130 7.66 7.24 -15.16
CA ASN A 130 6.85 6.43 -14.25
C ASN A 130 6.46 5.05 -14.82
N ILE A 131 6.85 4.71 -16.06
CA ILE A 131 6.62 3.38 -16.66
C ILE A 131 7.20 2.25 -15.80
N CYS A 132 8.23 2.49 -14.98
CA CYS A 132 8.74 1.49 -14.04
C CYS A 132 7.66 0.99 -13.07
N LEU A 133 6.65 1.80 -12.74
CA LEU A 133 5.51 1.40 -11.91
C LEU A 133 4.73 0.24 -12.54
N ASN A 134 4.83 0.03 -13.86
CA ASN A 134 4.16 -1.11 -14.48
C ASN A 134 4.67 -2.46 -13.97
N THR A 135 5.95 -2.52 -13.62
CA THR A 135 6.64 -3.74 -13.21
C THR A 135 6.82 -3.83 -11.70
N VAL A 136 7.13 -2.70 -11.04
CA VAL A 136 7.53 -2.72 -9.62
C VAL A 136 6.40 -2.41 -8.64
N TYR A 137 5.38 -1.65 -9.06
CA TYR A 137 4.33 -1.20 -8.15
C TYR A 137 3.27 -2.27 -7.93
N ARG A 138 3.05 -2.65 -6.66
CA ARG A 138 2.16 -3.74 -6.26
C ARG A 138 0.84 -3.27 -5.64
N GLY A 139 0.67 -1.96 -5.47
CA GLY A 139 -0.59 -1.35 -5.02
C GLY A 139 -0.49 -0.59 -3.70
N TRP A 140 -1.61 0.04 -3.36
CA TRP A 140 -1.75 0.93 -2.19
C TRP A 140 -2.52 0.22 -1.08
N GLY A 141 -1.88 -0.04 0.06
CA GLY A 141 -2.46 -0.80 1.17
C GLY A 141 -3.69 -0.18 1.83
N ILE A 142 -3.98 1.10 1.55
CA ILE A 142 -5.21 1.76 2.02
C ILE A 142 -6.44 1.35 1.18
N LEU A 143 -6.26 0.73 0.02
CA LEU A 143 -7.34 0.37 -0.91
C LEU A 143 -7.58 -1.16 -0.96
N PRO A 144 -8.81 -1.62 -1.20
CA PRO A 144 -9.09 -3.02 -1.53
C PRO A 144 -8.36 -3.49 -2.78
N LYS A 145 -8.09 -4.79 -2.88
CA LYS A 145 -7.25 -5.39 -3.94
C LYS A 145 -7.71 -5.00 -5.36
N GLN A 146 -9.01 -5.03 -5.62
CA GLN A 146 -9.58 -4.69 -6.92
C GLN A 146 -9.44 -3.19 -7.22
N VAL A 147 -9.75 -2.33 -6.24
CA VAL A 147 -9.64 -0.87 -6.36
C VAL A 147 -8.19 -0.42 -6.62
N GLN A 148 -7.19 -1.18 -6.17
CA GLN A 148 -5.79 -0.91 -6.50
C GLN A 148 -5.49 -0.99 -8.00
N VAL A 149 -6.30 -1.71 -8.80
CA VAL A 149 -6.14 -1.73 -10.27
C VAL A 149 -6.51 -0.38 -10.88
N LEU A 150 -7.64 0.20 -10.43
CA LEU A 150 -8.06 1.55 -10.80
C LEU A 150 -6.99 2.57 -10.39
N GLU A 151 -6.54 2.51 -9.14
CA GLU A 151 -5.53 3.43 -8.64
C GLU A 151 -4.19 3.33 -9.38
N ARG A 152 -3.74 2.13 -9.74
CA ARG A 152 -2.52 1.93 -10.52
C ARG A 152 -2.63 2.57 -11.90
N GLU A 153 -3.77 2.45 -12.56
CA GLU A 153 -4.00 3.10 -13.85
C GLU A 153 -3.91 4.62 -13.73
N LEU A 154 -4.54 5.20 -12.70
CA LEU A 154 -4.45 6.63 -12.42
C LEU A 154 -3.01 7.07 -12.10
N ALA A 155 -2.24 6.26 -11.35
CA ALA A 155 -0.83 6.52 -11.09
C ALA A 155 0.03 6.54 -12.36
N LEU A 156 -0.34 5.74 -13.38
CA LEU A 156 0.34 5.72 -14.67
C LEU A 156 -0.03 6.94 -15.51
N GLN A 157 -1.30 7.34 -15.52
CA GLN A 157 -1.79 8.50 -16.28
C GLN A 157 -1.31 9.84 -15.71
N HIS A 158 -1.35 10.00 -14.39
CA HIS A 158 -0.96 11.25 -13.70
C HIS A 158 0.54 11.31 -13.35
N GLY A 159 1.28 10.23 -13.60
CA GLY A 159 2.69 10.16 -13.29
C GLY A 159 2.99 10.28 -11.80
N TRP A 160 4.21 10.75 -11.50
CA TRP A 160 4.66 10.95 -10.12
C TRP A 160 3.79 11.95 -9.33
N GLY A 161 3.07 12.83 -10.02
CA GLY A 161 2.14 13.78 -9.42
C GLY A 161 1.00 13.11 -8.65
N TRP A 162 0.65 11.87 -9.00
CA TRP A 162 -0.37 11.05 -8.35
C TRP A 162 -0.10 10.78 -6.86
N PHE A 163 1.18 10.64 -6.49
CA PHE A 163 1.55 10.23 -5.13
C PHE A 163 1.38 11.35 -4.08
N GLY A 164 0.97 12.55 -4.51
CA GLY A 164 0.53 13.63 -3.64
C GLY A 164 -0.98 13.71 -3.43
N TYR A 165 -1.77 12.83 -4.05
CA TYR A 165 -3.23 12.81 -3.86
C TYR A 165 -3.62 12.05 -2.59
N ARG A 166 -4.68 12.52 -1.95
CA ARG A 166 -5.49 11.75 -1.00
C ARG A 166 -6.63 11.12 -1.77
N VAL A 167 -7.05 9.92 -1.37
CA VAL A 167 -8.13 9.19 -2.02
C VAL A 167 -9.16 8.67 -1.02
N SER A 168 -10.40 8.55 -1.48
CA SER A 168 -11.44 7.74 -0.88
C SER A 168 -12.19 7.01 -1.99
N TYR A 169 -12.82 5.89 -1.68
CA TYR A 169 -13.53 5.11 -2.69
C TYR A 169 -14.91 4.68 -2.18
N LYS A 170 -15.79 4.40 -3.12
CA LYS A 170 -17.11 3.82 -2.91
C LYS A 170 -17.33 2.72 -3.95
N ILE A 171 -17.76 1.53 -3.50
CA ILE A 171 -18.20 0.48 -4.40
C ILE A 171 -19.67 0.75 -4.71
N ILE A 172 -19.97 1.06 -5.97
CA ILE A 172 -21.33 1.38 -6.43
C ILE A 172 -22.12 0.09 -6.61
N ASN A 173 -21.53 -0.89 -7.29
CA ASN A 173 -22.11 -2.20 -7.53
C ASN A 173 -21.02 -3.27 -7.43
N ALA A 174 -21.39 -4.47 -6.98
CA ALA A 174 -20.49 -5.62 -6.93
C ALA A 174 -21.26 -6.91 -7.19
N ASP A 175 -20.71 -7.71 -8.10
CA ASP A 175 -21.14 -9.08 -8.37
C ASP A 175 -20.17 -10.03 -7.66
N ILE A 176 -20.72 -10.89 -6.80
CA ILE A 176 -19.95 -11.83 -5.99
C ILE A 176 -19.46 -13.01 -6.83
N GLU A 177 -20.26 -13.46 -7.81
CA GLU A 177 -19.95 -14.63 -8.63
C GLU A 177 -18.83 -14.33 -9.61
N THR A 178 -18.94 -13.20 -10.32
CA THR A 178 -17.96 -12.79 -11.33
C THR A 178 -16.80 -11.97 -10.75
N GLN A 179 -16.90 -11.57 -9.48
CA GLN A 179 -16.01 -10.59 -8.82
C GLN A 179 -15.95 -9.23 -9.55
N ALA A 180 -16.88 -8.95 -10.46
CA ALA A 180 -16.99 -7.67 -11.13
C ALA A 180 -17.47 -6.60 -10.16
N MET A 181 -16.94 -5.39 -10.27
CA MET A 181 -17.41 -4.27 -9.46
C MET A 181 -17.31 -2.95 -10.20
N GLN A 182 -18.23 -2.05 -9.91
CA GLN A 182 -18.15 -0.66 -10.31
C GLN A 182 -17.70 0.18 -9.13
N VAL A 183 -16.67 0.98 -9.33
CA VAL A 183 -16.00 1.74 -8.27
C VAL A 183 -15.98 3.22 -8.63
N GLU A 184 -16.35 4.04 -7.66
CA GLU A 184 -16.11 5.48 -7.64
C GLU A 184 -14.89 5.77 -6.76
N LEU A 185 -13.91 6.49 -7.29
CA LEU A 185 -12.70 6.92 -6.59
C LEU A 185 -12.62 8.44 -6.60
N TYR A 186 -12.82 9.04 -5.44
CA TYR A 186 -12.63 10.47 -5.22
C TYR A 186 -11.17 10.74 -4.85
N CYS A 187 -10.57 11.74 -5.45
CA CYS A 187 -9.19 12.13 -5.18
C CYS A 187 -9.02 13.65 -5.09
N GLU A 188 -8.17 14.06 -4.15
CA GLU A 188 -7.91 15.45 -3.83
C GLU A 188 -6.43 15.68 -3.59
N LYS A 189 -5.91 16.79 -4.12
CA LYS A 189 -4.54 17.25 -3.89
C LYS A 189 -4.55 18.74 -3.62
N LEU A 190 -3.81 19.17 -2.59
CA LEU A 190 -3.76 20.57 -2.19
C LEU A 190 -3.32 21.46 -3.37
N GLY A 191 -4.09 22.51 -3.65
CA GLY A 191 -3.84 23.42 -4.76
C GLY A 191 -4.31 22.94 -6.13
N PHE A 192 -4.96 21.77 -6.21
CA PHE A 192 -5.54 21.22 -7.44
C PHE A 192 -7.05 21.03 -7.27
N ARG A 193 -7.77 20.95 -8.40
CA ARG A 193 -9.19 20.57 -8.39
C ARG A 193 -9.33 19.12 -7.94
N SER A 194 -10.32 18.86 -7.10
CA SER A 194 -10.74 17.49 -6.81
C SER A 194 -11.29 16.81 -8.05
N LEU A 195 -11.02 15.51 -8.17
CA LEU A 195 -11.44 14.69 -9.30
C LEU A 195 -12.14 13.43 -8.78
N THR A 196 -13.15 12.99 -9.52
CA THR A 196 -13.84 11.73 -9.24
C THR A 196 -13.74 10.84 -10.46
N TYR A 197 -13.30 9.61 -10.27
CA TYR A 197 -13.20 8.60 -11.32
C TYR A 197 -14.22 7.50 -11.09
N ILE A 198 -14.89 7.08 -12.15
CA ILE A 198 -15.77 5.91 -12.13
C ILE A 198 -15.21 4.91 -13.13
N ALA A 199 -15.14 3.64 -12.73
CA ALA A 199 -14.72 2.56 -13.61
C ALA A 199 -15.38 1.24 -13.23
N ASN A 200 -15.53 0.38 -14.24
CA ASN A 200 -15.85 -1.04 -14.07
C ASN A 200 -14.54 -1.83 -13.93
N ILE A 201 -14.49 -2.72 -12.95
CA ILE A 201 -13.34 -3.60 -12.68
C ILE A 201 -13.82 -5.03 -12.86
N ILE A 202 -13.24 -5.74 -13.82
CA ILE A 202 -13.66 -7.12 -14.16
C ILE A 202 -12.45 -8.06 -14.24
N GLU A 203 -12.68 -9.37 -14.11
CA GLU A 203 -11.63 -10.38 -14.27
C GLU A 203 -11.00 -10.30 -15.69
N ASP A 204 -9.68 -10.25 -15.74
CA ASP A 204 -8.88 -10.38 -16.95
C ASP A 204 -8.46 -11.83 -17.12
N ALA A 205 -9.34 -12.64 -17.72
CA ALA A 205 -9.11 -14.06 -17.97
C ALA A 205 -7.81 -14.32 -18.77
N SER A 206 -7.36 -13.37 -19.59
CA SER A 206 -6.14 -13.50 -20.41
C SER A 206 -4.85 -13.42 -19.58
N LYS A 207 -4.89 -12.76 -18.42
CA LYS A 207 -3.73 -12.58 -17.53
C LYS A 207 -3.83 -13.38 -16.23
N THR A 208 -5.01 -13.91 -15.91
CA THR A 208 -5.24 -14.83 -14.80
C THR A 208 -4.42 -16.10 -15.00
N GLN A 209 -3.68 -16.51 -13.97
CA GLN A 209 -2.75 -17.63 -14.06
C GLN A 209 -2.87 -18.58 -12.87
N MET A 210 -2.61 -19.86 -13.10
CA MET A 210 -2.40 -20.87 -12.06
C MET A 210 -0.91 -20.93 -11.75
N LEU A 211 -0.51 -20.50 -10.55
CA LEU A 211 0.91 -20.43 -10.17
C LEU A 211 1.12 -21.05 -8.79
N ILE A 212 2.29 -21.62 -8.57
CA ILE A 212 2.73 -21.98 -7.22
C ILE A 212 3.00 -20.68 -6.47
N GLY A 213 2.22 -20.44 -5.41
CA GLY A 213 2.18 -19.15 -4.71
C GLY A 213 3.27 -18.94 -3.66
N SER A 214 3.95 -20.00 -3.25
CA SER A 214 5.01 -19.93 -2.24
C SER A 214 6.12 -20.96 -2.47
N CYS A 215 7.32 -20.67 -1.95
CA CYS A 215 8.47 -21.58 -2.04
C CYS A 215 8.25 -22.98 -1.43
N ASN A 216 7.21 -23.13 -0.59
CA ASN A 216 6.90 -24.37 0.13
C ASN A 216 5.53 -24.97 -0.29
N SER A 217 4.92 -24.47 -1.37
CA SER A 217 3.65 -25.00 -1.86
C SER A 217 3.90 -25.88 -3.08
N ASP A 218 3.32 -27.07 -3.08
CA ASP A 218 3.37 -27.97 -4.24
C ASP A 218 2.12 -27.84 -5.13
N GLN A 219 1.09 -27.12 -4.66
CA GLN A 219 -0.17 -26.95 -5.38
C GLN A 219 -0.27 -25.55 -6.00
N PRO A 220 -0.67 -25.44 -7.28
CA PRO A 220 -0.90 -24.16 -7.92
C PRO A 220 -2.20 -23.51 -7.41
N SER A 221 -2.15 -22.19 -7.21
CA SER A 221 -3.30 -21.37 -6.83
C SER A 221 -3.71 -20.45 -7.98
N LYS A 222 -5.01 -20.14 -8.10
CA LYS A 222 -5.52 -19.18 -9.09
C LYS A 222 -5.16 -17.75 -8.66
N PHE A 223 -4.35 -17.08 -9.47
CA PHE A 223 -4.03 -15.66 -9.33
C PHE A 223 -4.86 -14.85 -10.32
N VAL A 224 -6.06 -14.46 -9.87
CA VAL A 224 -6.98 -13.62 -10.66
C VAL A 224 -6.32 -12.27 -10.95
N LYS A 225 -6.38 -11.85 -12.21
CA LYS A 225 -6.03 -10.50 -12.64
C LYS A 225 -7.30 -9.75 -12.98
N PHE A 226 -7.26 -8.43 -12.82
CA PHE A 226 -8.37 -7.56 -13.14
C PHE A 226 -7.94 -6.55 -14.20
N LYS A 227 -8.90 -6.13 -15.03
CA LYS A 227 -8.77 -5.03 -15.98
C LYS A 227 -9.87 -4.00 -15.72
N LEU A 228 -9.66 -2.79 -16.24
CA LEU A 228 -10.62 -1.70 -16.18
C LEU A 228 -11.41 -1.62 -17.49
N GLU A 229 -12.69 -1.29 -17.37
CA GLU A 229 -13.57 -0.92 -18.46
C GLU A 229 -14.30 0.38 -18.09
N ASP A 230 -14.66 1.18 -19.10
CA ASP A 230 -15.42 2.43 -18.95
C ASP A 230 -14.84 3.42 -17.91
N LEU A 231 -13.51 3.58 -17.86
CA LEU A 231 -12.87 4.57 -17.00
C LEU A 231 -13.25 5.99 -17.43
N GLN A 232 -13.92 6.73 -16.56
CA GLN A 232 -14.37 8.10 -16.79
C GLN A 232 -13.98 9.02 -15.64
N CYS A 233 -13.57 10.24 -15.96
CA CYS A 233 -13.41 11.32 -14.99
C CYS A 233 -14.69 12.17 -14.97
N VAL A 234 -15.45 12.09 -13.88
CA VAL A 234 -16.67 12.88 -13.69
C VAL A 234 -16.34 14.09 -12.82
N SER A 235 -16.44 15.29 -13.38
CA SER A 235 -16.21 16.53 -12.66
C SER A 235 -17.43 16.88 -11.80
N GLN A 236 -17.58 16.23 -10.64
CA GLN A 236 -18.56 16.63 -9.63
C GLN A 236 -17.94 16.56 -8.23
N THR A 237 -18.12 17.64 -7.46
CA THR A 237 -17.95 17.62 -6.01
C THR A 237 -18.90 16.56 -5.44
N PRO A 238 -18.42 15.62 -4.60
CA PRO A 238 -19.30 14.65 -3.95
C PRO A 238 -20.43 15.36 -3.20
N ASP A 239 -21.65 14.87 -3.34
CA ASP A 239 -22.74 15.27 -2.46
C ASP A 239 -22.59 14.48 -1.15
N TRP A 240 -21.94 15.07 -0.14
CA TRP A 240 -21.92 14.53 1.22
C TRP A 240 -23.26 14.75 1.93
N GLY A 241 -24.36 14.43 1.25
CA GLY A 241 -25.71 14.45 1.78
C GLY A 241 -25.79 13.63 3.06
N SER A 242 -25.84 14.34 4.19
CA SER A 242 -26.36 13.97 5.50
C SER A 242 -26.85 12.51 5.66
N ALA A 243 -25.93 11.56 5.81
CA ALA A 243 -26.16 10.31 6.52
C ALA A 243 -24.83 9.58 6.76
N ALA A 244 -24.29 9.77 7.96
CA ALA A 244 -23.36 8.83 8.56
C ALA A 244 -24.02 7.44 8.63
N LYS A 245 -23.77 6.58 7.63
CA LYS A 245 -23.82 5.13 7.77
C LYS A 245 -22.63 4.55 7.01
N LEU A 246 -21.49 4.52 7.71
CA LEU A 246 -20.41 3.59 7.45
C LEU A 246 -21.03 2.20 7.29
N ALA A 247 -20.88 1.59 6.12
CA ALA A 247 -21.19 0.18 5.95
C ALA A 247 -20.19 -0.60 6.82
N ILE A 248 -20.65 -1.01 8.00
CA ILE A 248 -20.01 -2.03 8.83
C ILE A 248 -19.89 -3.27 7.96
N VAL A 249 -18.69 -3.60 7.51
CA VAL A 249 -18.37 -4.94 7.01
C VAL A 249 -18.49 -5.86 8.22
N PRO A 250 -19.34 -6.91 8.22
CA PRO A 250 -19.44 -7.81 9.35
C PRO A 250 -18.06 -8.41 9.63
N SER A 251 -17.64 -8.31 10.89
CA SER A 251 -16.45 -8.98 11.41
C SER A 251 -16.56 -10.47 11.11
N TYR A 252 -15.66 -11.00 10.29
CA TYR A 252 -15.44 -12.44 10.21
C TYR A 252 -14.86 -12.90 11.55
N SER A 253 -15.73 -13.41 12.43
CA SER A 253 -15.33 -14.22 13.57
C SER A 253 -14.76 -15.54 13.04
N LYS A 254 -13.44 -15.65 12.98
CA LYS A 254 -12.80 -16.97 13.00
C LYS A 254 -12.95 -17.51 14.42
N GLN A 255 -13.89 -18.43 14.62
CA GLN A 255 -13.74 -19.42 15.67
C GLN A 255 -12.58 -20.35 15.28
N LEU A 256 -11.83 -20.75 16.30
CA LEU A 256 -10.68 -21.65 16.29
C LEU A 256 -10.96 -22.95 15.55
#